data_AF-A0A978TYC1-F1
#
_entry.id   AF-A0A978TYC1-F1
#
_cell.length_a   1.000
_cell.length_b   1.000
_cell.length_c   1.000
_cell.angle_alpha   90.00
_cell.angle_beta   90.00
_cell.angle_gamma   90.00
#
_symmetry.space_group_name_H-M   'P 1'
#
loop_
_entity.id
_entity.type
_entity.pdbx_description
1 polymer ?
#
loop_
_entity_poly.entity_id
_entity_poly.type
_entity_poly.pdbx_seq_one_letter_code
_entity_poly.pdbx_strand_id
1 'polypeptide(L)'
;MYRRVPDLVGAISDTTLANDLDEQKHLYAQLKIPEYWVVDVRSQRVFAFRLQENGQYKACTHSQVLAGLEITLLEQTLQRLNGSTNTSAAAWFAQQIAQQ
;
A
#
# COMPACT_ATOMS: atom_id res chain seq x y z
N MET A 1 27.08 9.09 8.49
CA MET A 1 26.40 7.89 7.97
C MET A 1 24.94 8.28 7.69
N TYR A 2 24.58 8.58 6.43
CA TYR A 2 23.19 8.94 6.09
C TYR A 2 22.36 7.66 5.98
N ARG A 3 21.54 7.38 6.98
CA ARG A 3 20.52 6.32 6.90
C ARG A 3 19.34 6.89 6.12
N ARG A 4 19.24 6.58 4.83
CA ARG A 4 18.03 6.87 4.06
C ARG A 4 16.94 5.92 4.53
N VAL A 5 15.83 6.49 4.98
CA VAL A 5 14.61 5.74 5.26
C VAL A 5 13.77 5.71 3.99
N PRO A 6 13.06 4.60 3.70
CA PRO A 6 12.15 4.54 2.56
C PRO A 6 11.00 5.52 2.70
N ASP A 7 10.52 6.06 1.59
CA ASP A 7 9.30 6.87 1.56
C ASP A 7 8.04 6.00 1.67
N LEU A 8 8.08 4.76 1.17
CA LEU A 8 6.97 3.81 1.22
C LEU A 8 7.48 2.41 1.58
N VAL A 9 6.73 1.70 2.43
CA VAL A 9 6.91 0.27 2.69
C VAL A 9 5.62 -0.48 2.36
N GLY A 10 5.71 -1.56 1.58
CA GLY A 10 4.59 -2.45 1.26
C GLY A 10 4.82 -3.86 1.80
N ALA A 11 3.85 -4.39 2.54
CA ALA A 11 3.84 -5.76 3.04
C ALA A 11 2.77 -6.59 2.31
N ILE A 12 3.10 -7.82 1.92
CA ILE A 12 2.15 -8.78 1.33
C ILE A 12 1.75 -9.79 2.42
N SER A 13 0.45 -9.99 2.65
CA SER A 13 -0.04 -10.90 3.70
C SER A 13 -1.08 -11.88 3.17
N ASP A 14 -1.05 -13.10 3.71
CA ASP A 14 -1.82 -14.24 3.23
C ASP A 14 -2.96 -14.68 4.17
N THR A 15 -3.13 -14.13 5.39
CA THR A 15 -4.39 -14.16 6.21
C THR A 15 -4.22 -13.76 7.68
N THR A 16 -3.02 -13.87 8.25
CA THR A 16 -2.72 -13.48 9.64
C THR A 16 -2.30 -12.01 9.71
N LEU A 17 -3.20 -11.10 9.32
CA LEU A 17 -2.91 -9.66 9.28
C LEU A 17 -2.77 -9.04 10.67
N ALA A 18 -3.60 -9.40 11.66
CA ALA A 18 -3.82 -8.49 12.78
C ALA A 18 -2.61 -8.29 13.72
N ASN A 19 -1.88 -9.35 14.08
CA ASN A 19 -0.84 -9.25 15.11
C ASN A 19 0.51 -8.73 14.60
N ASP A 20 1.00 -9.23 13.45
CA ASP A 20 2.32 -8.83 12.92
C ASP A 20 2.35 -7.38 12.40
N LEU A 21 1.19 -6.83 12.05
CA LEU A 21 1.09 -5.47 11.52
C LEU A 21 1.30 -4.40 12.57
N ASP A 22 0.84 -4.61 13.80
CA ASP A 22 0.91 -3.56 14.82
C ASP A 22 2.33 -3.38 15.37
N GLU A 23 3.11 -4.46 15.49
CA GLU A 23 4.53 -4.38 15.83
C GLU A 23 5.34 -3.69 14.73
N GLN A 24 5.10 -4.04 13.45
CA GLN A 24 5.79 -3.41 12.32
C GLN A 24 5.42 -1.94 12.14
N LYS A 25 4.14 -1.58 12.30
CA LYS A 25 3.67 -0.18 12.26
C LYS A 25 4.40 0.68 13.30
N HIS A 26 4.58 0.17 14.53
CA HIS A 26 5.25 0.93 15.57
C HIS A 26 6.72 1.20 15.21
N LEU A 27 7.43 0.20 14.68
CA LEU A 27 8.80 0.37 14.21
C LEU A 27 8.89 1.37 13.04
N TYR A 28 8.00 1.27 12.05
CA TYR A 28 8.03 2.17 10.90
C TYR A 28 7.66 3.61 11.24
N ALA A 29 6.77 3.80 12.22
CA ALA A 29 6.46 5.12 12.76
C ALA A 29 7.68 5.74 13.46
N GLN A 30 8.44 4.96 14.26
CA GLN A 30 9.69 5.42 14.88
C GLN A 30 10.75 5.81 13.83
N LEU A 31 10.78 5.09 12.70
CA LEU A 31 11.65 5.38 11.56
C LEU A 31 11.13 6.56 10.69
N LYS A 32 9.99 7.16 11.05
CA LYS A 32 9.35 8.27 10.33
C LYS A 32 9.06 7.96 8.85
N ILE A 33 8.73 6.71 8.55
CA ILE A 33 8.33 6.33 7.20
C ILE A 33 6.95 6.97 6.92
N PRO A 34 6.83 7.82 5.89
CA PRO A 34 5.62 8.61 5.71
C PRO A 34 4.41 7.77 5.31
N GLU A 35 4.62 6.62 4.65
CA GLU A 35 3.54 5.78 4.16
C GLU A 35 3.82 4.28 4.30
N TYR A 36 2.81 3.53 4.72
CA TYR A 36 2.89 2.09 4.95
C TYR A 36 1.66 1.39 4.40
N TRP A 37 1.85 0.36 3.57
CA TRP A 37 0.77 -0.40 2.94
C TRP A 37 0.81 -1.87 3.32
N VAL A 38 -0.39 -2.45 3.39
CA VAL A 38 -0.60 -3.88 3.57
C VAL A 38 -1.50 -4.37 2.45
N VAL A 39 -1.01 -5.32 1.67
CA VAL A 39 -1.76 -5.95 0.58
C VAL A 39 -2.21 -7.33 1.06
N ASP A 40 -3.52 -7.47 1.26
CA ASP A 40 -4.17 -8.77 1.47
C ASP A 40 -4.55 -9.34 0.10
N VAL A 41 -3.74 -10.27 -0.38
CA VAL A 41 -3.93 -10.87 -1.70
C VAL A 41 -5.10 -11.84 -1.74
N ARG A 42 -5.46 -12.47 -0.61
CA ARG A 42 -6.60 -13.40 -0.55
C ARG A 42 -7.92 -12.65 -0.57
N SER A 43 -8.03 -11.59 0.23
CA SER A 43 -9.24 -10.75 0.28
C SER A 43 -9.28 -9.69 -0.82
N GLN A 44 -8.21 -9.54 -1.61
CA GLN A 44 -8.04 -8.54 -2.67
C GLN A 44 -8.21 -7.11 -2.15
N ARG A 45 -7.63 -6.83 -0.98
CA ARG A 45 -7.73 -5.53 -0.30
C ARG A 45 -6.37 -4.91 -0.08
N VAL A 46 -6.31 -3.59 -0.11
CA VAL A 46 -5.10 -2.83 0.19
C VAL A 46 -5.40 -1.84 1.32
N PHE A 47 -4.71 -2.02 2.44
CA PHE A 47 -4.77 -1.10 3.57
C PHE A 47 -3.58 -0.15 3.48
N ALA A 48 -3.84 1.11 3.14
CA ALA A 48 -2.83 2.15 3.12
C ALA A 48 -2.92 3.02 4.36
N PHE A 49 -1.77 3.36 4.93
CA PHE A 49 -1.66 4.19 6.12
C PHE A 49 -0.64 5.31 5.90
N ARG A 50 -0.99 6.51 6.36
CA ARG A 50 -0.13 7.69 6.38
C ARG A 50 0.29 8.03 7.80
N LEU A 51 1.58 8.30 8.01
CA LEU A 51 2.09 8.77 9.29
C LEU A 51 1.58 10.20 9.56
N GLN A 52 0.92 10.38 10.70
CA GLN A 52 0.45 11.68 11.16
C GLN A 52 1.53 12.38 12.01
N GLU A 53 1.38 13.68 12.24
CA GLU A 53 2.30 14.46 13.09
C GLU A 53 2.40 13.94 14.53
N ASN A 54 1.35 13.29 15.02
CA ASN A 54 1.32 12.67 16.35
C ASN A 54 2.09 11.33 16.42
N GLY A 55 2.76 10.92 15.34
CA GLY A 55 3.53 9.69 15.26
C GLY A 55 2.69 8.42 15.07
N GLN A 56 1.39 8.55 14.76
CA GLN A 56 0.50 7.41 14.54
C GLN A 56 0.13 7.28 13.06
N TYR A 57 -0.03 6.04 12.61
CA TYR A 57 -0.53 5.74 11.28
C TYR A 57 -2.05 5.87 11.22
N LYS A 58 -2.56 6.57 10.20
CA LYS A 58 -3.99 6.69 9.92
C LYS A 58 -4.29 6.17 8.53
N ALA A 59 -5.41 5.44 8.38
CA ALA A 59 -5.83 4.93 7.07
C ALA A 59 -6.05 6.07 6.07
N CYS A 60 -5.64 5.85 4.82
CA CYS A 60 -5.86 6.78 3.71
C CYS A 60 -6.37 6.06 2.46
N THR A 61 -7.08 6.79 1.60
CA THR A 61 -7.62 6.28 0.33
C THR A 61 -6.78 6.69 -0.88
N HIS A 62 -5.85 7.62 -0.68
CA HIS A 62 -4.92 8.14 -1.70
C HIS A 62 -3.50 8.08 -1.17
N SER A 63 -2.55 7.76 -2.03
CA SER A 63 -1.13 7.79 -1.70
C SER A 63 -0.62 9.22 -1.52
N GLN A 64 0.25 9.43 -0.53
CA GLN A 64 1.04 10.65 -0.39
C GLN A 64 2.35 10.56 -1.19
N VAL A 65 2.94 9.37 -1.28
CA VAL A 65 4.21 9.12 -1.97
C VAL A 65 4.02 9.02 -3.47
N LEU A 66 2.95 8.34 -3.93
CA LEU A 66 2.60 8.19 -5.34
C LEU A 66 1.44 9.13 -5.67
N ALA A 67 1.77 10.39 -5.98
CA ALA A 67 0.77 11.43 -6.25
C ALA A 67 -0.24 11.00 -7.33
N GLY A 68 -1.53 11.22 -7.06
CA GLY A 68 -2.64 10.84 -7.94
C GLY A 68 -3.17 9.41 -7.73
N LEU A 69 -2.40 8.52 -7.11
CA LEU A 69 -2.81 7.13 -6.97
C LEU A 69 -3.88 6.92 -5.89
N GLU A 70 -5.08 6.54 -6.31
CA GLU A 70 -6.10 5.97 -5.43
C GLU A 70 -5.78 4.52 -5.07
N ILE A 71 -5.95 4.16 -3.81
CA ILE A 71 -5.71 2.80 -3.30
C ILE A 71 -6.74 1.81 -3.85
N THR A 72 -7.96 2.27 -4.13
CA THR A 72 -9.02 1.49 -4.79
C THR A 72 -8.58 0.94 -6.16
N LEU A 73 -7.71 1.66 -6.88
CA LEU A 73 -7.18 1.21 -8.16
C LEU A 73 -6.26 -0.02 -8.02
N LEU A 74 -5.54 -0.11 -6.89
CA LEU A 74 -4.74 -1.30 -6.57
C LEU A 74 -5.65 -2.50 -6.29
N GLU A 75 -6.73 -2.31 -5.54
CA GLU A 75 -7.72 -3.37 -5.27
C GLU A 75 -8.40 -3.87 -6.54
N GLN A 76 -8.80 -2.95 -7.44
CA GLN A 76 -9.33 -3.31 -8.76
C GLN A 76 -8.32 -4.09 -9.61
N THR A 77 -7.03 -3.76 -9.48
CA THR A 77 -5.96 -4.49 -10.18
C THR A 77 -5.85 -5.92 -9.62
N LEU A 78 -5.87 -6.09 -8.30
CA LEU A 78 -5.88 -7.42 -7.65
C LEU A 78 -7.08 -8.26 -8.07
N GLN A 79 -8.27 -7.64 -8.19
CA GLN A 79 -9.47 -8.31 -8.68
C GLN A 79 -9.31 -8.84 -10.10
N ARG A 80 -8.68 -8.06 -10.99
CA ARG A 80 -8.42 -8.46 -12.38
C ARG A 80 -7.39 -9.58 -12.49
N LEU A 81 -6.44 -9.68 -11.57
CA LEU A 81 -5.47 -10.78 -11.55
C LEU A 81 -6.13 -12.14 -11.35
N ASN A 82 -7.26 -12.22 -10.66
CA ASN A 82 -7.98 -13.50 -10.48
C ASN A 82 -8.67 -14.00 -11.76
N GLY A 83 -8.90 -13.14 -12.76
CA GLY A 83 -9.61 -13.49 -14.00
C GLY A 83 -8.80 -13.27 -15.28
N SER A 84 -7.53 -12.85 -15.18
CA SER A 84 -6.70 -12.50 -16.33
C SER A 84 -5.22 -12.72 -16.03
N THR A 85 -4.36 -12.48 -17.03
CA THR A 85 -2.91 -12.58 -16.83
C THR A 85 -2.36 -11.36 -16.08
N ASN A 86 -1.22 -11.53 -15.42
CA ASN A 86 -0.48 -10.41 -14.83
C ASN A 86 -0.21 -9.28 -15.83
N THR A 87 0.13 -9.65 -17.07
CA THR A 87 0.43 -8.68 -18.14
C THR A 87 -0.79 -7.85 -18.52
N SER A 88 -1.96 -8.47 -18.66
CA SER A 88 -3.20 -7.74 -18.99
C SER A 88 -3.66 -6.83 -17.86
N ALA A 89 -3.55 -7.28 -16.60
CA ALA A 89 -3.88 -6.46 -15.44
C ALA A 89 -2.92 -5.26 -15.31
N ALA A 90 -1.61 -5.47 -15.50
CA ALA A 90 -0.61 -4.40 -15.48
C ALA A 90 -0.82 -3.38 -16.60
N ALA A 91 -1.13 -3.84 -17.82
CA ALA A 91 -1.43 -2.94 -18.94
C ALA A 91 -2.67 -2.09 -18.67
N TRP A 92 -3.73 -2.68 -18.11
CA TRP A 92 -4.93 -1.96 -17.72
C TRP A 92 -4.64 -0.92 -16.62
N PHE A 93 -3.89 -1.30 -15.58
CA PHE A 93 -3.51 -0.40 -14.49
C PHE A 93 -2.73 0.82 -15.02
N ALA A 94 -1.76 0.59 -15.92
CA ALA A 94 -1.01 1.67 -16.55
C ALA A 94 -1.91 2.63 -17.35
N GLN A 95 -2.94 2.12 -18.03
CA GLN A 95 -3.92 2.97 -18.72
C GLN A 95 -4.75 3.81 -17.74
N GLN A 96 -5.14 3.26 -16.59
CA GLN A 96 -5.91 4.02 -15.58
C GLN A 96 -5.06 5.16 -14.99
N ILE A 97 -3.79 4.89 -14.66
CA ILE A 97 -2.87 5.93 -14.17
C ILE A 97 -2.69 7.04 -15.22
N ALA A 98 -2.58 6.69 -16.50
CA ALA A 98 -2.39 7.67 -17.57
C ALA A 98 -3.62 8.56 -17.84
N GLN A 99 -4.79 8.21 -17.31
CA GLN A 99 -6.06 8.95 -17.48
C GLN A 99 -6.42 9.83 -16.29
N GLN A 100 -5.63 9.81 -15.22
CA GLN A 100 -5.76 10.69 -14.06
C GLN A 100 -5.03 12.03 -14.29
#